data_AF-A0A7C5Y2E3-F1
#
_entry.id   AF-A0A7C5Y2E3-F1
#
_cell.length_a   1.000
_cell.length_b   1.000
_cell.length_c   1.000
_cell.angle_alpha   90.00
_cell.angle_beta   90.00
_cell.angle_gamma   90.00
#
_symmetry.space_group_name_H-M   'P 1'
#
loop_
_entity.id
_entity.type
_entity.pdbx_description
1 polymer ?
#
loop_
_entity_poly.entity_id
_entity_poly.type
_entity_poly.pdbx_seq_one_letter_code
_entity_poly.pdbx_strand_id
1 'polypeptide(L)'
;MSRSIRLTTTVLAITLLLLPVLCPVVVISQTWPWGEKEEPYPWLEYLASLTEERDVTLRVLTRHEMSIQTLTKAKFLESPVAKALGIVDVKFIYVAAELWPDYIERAKSLGTPIDVAWGGGPTLFNMLDDMGYLMPLDSTTNPEHYAILYELGKIPERISGAETYKRDSEGRIRWIGTSISSFGFTINRFVLNQYGVPEARSWDDLTRPEYARYLPYMPLLGIADPTRSTSNLRIFEIILQAKGWERGWRTLTLIAANSRIYDGSGDVRDAVIRGDIAIGTTIDFYGYMAMRVNPDCKYVAPEGETIVNADPIALLKDTKYPVHAAAFVAWVLSEFGGQSIWLHEEINRIPINPKTFGTPEGAQRPDLKTAFEELERTSGIVFNETLSVNWVNSVMYYFKATLVNAHSDLQSVWAEIAKAYLDGGISKEWFDYLVEELGKPVKFNDPLTGNTVEFTLEYAISVNNKLTDVTVYNALMKAWEDAAREKYSYVYELLQMALRGEPIPTLTPTLTPTPTPTPTEETTPISPTLAMFVGIIVIVIIVMIVTALMRRR
;
A
#
# COMPACT_ATOMS: atom_id res chain seq x y z
N MET A 1 -22.09 -9.34 86.76
CA MET A 1 -23.05 -8.67 85.83
C MET A 1 -22.27 -7.54 85.16
N SER A 2 -22.28 -7.29 83.85
CA SER A 2 -23.05 -7.89 82.74
C SER A 2 -22.33 -7.68 81.38
N ARG A 3 -22.04 -8.78 80.65
CA ARG A 3 -21.98 -8.90 79.16
C ARG A 3 -21.00 -8.02 78.33
N SER A 4 -20.61 -8.31 77.08
CA SER A 4 -20.35 -9.54 76.28
C SER A 4 -19.99 -9.05 74.86
N ILE A 5 -19.05 -9.57 74.06
CA ILE A 5 -18.14 -10.74 74.13
C ILE A 5 -16.82 -10.36 73.38
N ARG A 6 -15.78 -11.20 73.36
CA ARG A 6 -14.51 -10.97 72.63
C ARG A 6 -14.49 -11.63 71.24
N LEU A 7 -13.65 -11.11 70.34
CA LEU A 7 -13.24 -11.74 69.08
C LEU A 7 -12.87 -13.21 69.26
N THR A 8 -13.39 -14.08 68.40
CA THR A 8 -12.86 -15.43 68.16
C THR A 8 -12.05 -15.45 66.87
N THR A 9 -10.75 -15.69 67.00
CA THR A 9 -9.83 -15.91 65.88
C THR A 9 -9.90 -17.37 65.46
N THR A 10 -10.48 -17.66 64.29
CA THR A 10 -10.44 -19.01 63.71
C THR A 10 -9.27 -19.10 62.73
N VAL A 11 -8.21 -19.80 63.14
CA VAL A 11 -7.15 -20.23 62.24
C VAL A 11 -7.64 -21.47 61.49
N LEU A 12 -7.70 -21.42 60.17
CA LEU A 12 -7.83 -22.61 59.33
C LEU A 12 -6.68 -22.63 58.32
N ALA A 13 -5.72 -23.52 58.56
CA ALA A 13 -4.61 -23.74 57.64
C ALA A 13 -5.11 -24.55 56.43
N ILE A 14 -4.99 -23.96 55.23
CA ILE A 14 -5.08 -24.70 53.96
C ILE A 14 -3.77 -24.46 53.22
N THR A 15 -2.85 -25.42 53.35
CA THR A 15 -1.66 -25.52 52.49
C THR A 15 -2.10 -25.91 51.08
N LEU A 16 -2.33 -24.92 50.22
CA LEU A 16 -2.48 -25.16 48.79
C LEU A 16 -1.08 -25.42 48.19
N LEU A 17 -0.78 -26.69 47.89
CA LEU A 17 0.38 -27.00 47.05
C LEU A 17 0.11 -26.47 45.64
N LEU A 18 0.75 -25.36 45.30
CA LEU A 18 0.93 -24.92 43.92
C LEU A 18 1.94 -25.85 43.23
N LEU A 19 1.47 -27.02 42.82
CA LEU A 19 2.12 -27.78 41.76
C LEU A 19 2.08 -26.91 40.50
N PRO A 20 3.23 -26.53 39.90
CA PRO A 20 3.21 -25.96 38.58
C PRO A 20 2.71 -27.06 37.64
N VAL A 21 1.53 -26.84 37.04
CA VAL A 21 1.11 -27.60 35.87
C VAL A 21 2.03 -27.15 34.74
N LEU A 22 3.19 -27.78 34.67
CA LEU A 22 4.02 -27.82 33.48
C LEU A 22 3.21 -28.57 32.43
N CYS A 23 2.32 -27.86 31.74
CA CYS A 23 1.97 -28.25 30.39
C CYS A 23 3.32 -28.38 29.66
N PRO A 24 3.68 -29.56 29.12
CA PRO A 24 4.81 -29.62 28.24
C PRO A 24 4.48 -28.69 27.08
N VAL A 25 5.29 -27.65 26.90
CA VAL A 25 5.40 -27.02 25.59
C VAL A 25 5.93 -28.14 24.70
N VAL A 26 5.03 -28.81 24.00
CA VAL A 26 5.40 -29.77 22.98
C VAL A 26 5.99 -28.93 21.86
N VAL A 27 7.30 -28.70 21.97
CA VAL A 27 8.12 -28.27 20.85
C VAL A 27 8.07 -29.43 19.87
N ILE A 28 7.08 -29.37 18.96
CA ILE A 28 7.04 -30.23 17.80
C ILE A 28 8.26 -29.80 16.97
N SER A 29 9.37 -30.49 17.19
CA SER A 29 10.51 -30.44 16.28
C SER A 29 9.97 -30.89 14.93
N GLN A 30 9.78 -29.94 14.03
CA GLN A 30 9.27 -30.20 12.70
C GLN A 30 10.36 -30.93 11.92
N THR A 31 10.32 -32.27 11.97
CA THR A 31 11.29 -33.14 11.32
C THR A 31 11.09 -33.08 9.82
N TRP A 32 11.97 -32.36 9.13
CA TRP A 32 11.94 -32.26 7.68
C TRP A 32 12.32 -33.59 6.99
N PRO A 33 11.83 -33.87 5.77
CA PRO A 33 12.13 -35.11 5.05
C PRO A 33 13.63 -35.41 4.83
N TRP A 34 14.49 -34.40 4.90
CA TRP A 34 15.94 -34.49 4.75
C TRP A 34 16.71 -34.66 6.09
N GLY A 35 16.01 -34.73 7.23
CA GLY A 35 16.63 -34.96 8.53
C GLY A 35 17.61 -33.86 8.94
N GLU A 36 18.80 -34.26 9.38
CA GLU A 36 19.86 -33.38 9.93
C GLU A 36 20.73 -32.69 8.86
N LYS A 37 20.33 -32.71 7.58
CA LYS A 37 21.09 -32.01 6.52
C LYS A 37 21.13 -30.50 6.76
N GLU A 38 22.30 -29.92 6.53
CA GLU A 38 22.58 -28.50 6.75
C GLU A 38 22.41 -27.65 5.48
N GLU A 39 22.38 -26.33 5.68
CA GLU A 39 22.39 -25.28 4.66
C GLU A 39 23.57 -25.46 3.66
N PRO A 40 23.47 -24.98 2.40
CA PRO A 40 22.54 -23.98 1.88
C PRO A 40 21.21 -24.50 1.31
N TYR A 41 21.09 -25.79 0.98
CA TYR A 41 19.91 -26.36 0.33
C TYR A 41 19.64 -27.79 0.84
N PRO A 42 19.29 -27.98 2.13
CA PRO A 42 19.21 -29.32 2.72
C PRO A 42 18.10 -30.18 2.10
N TRP A 43 17.09 -29.52 1.52
CA TRP A 43 15.99 -30.11 0.76
C TRP A 43 16.36 -30.59 -0.65
N LEU A 44 17.55 -30.27 -1.19
CA LEU A 44 17.84 -30.48 -2.61
C LEU A 44 17.84 -31.96 -3.04
N GLU A 45 18.53 -32.82 -2.30
CA GLU A 45 18.53 -34.27 -2.59
C GLU A 45 17.14 -34.89 -2.42
N TYR A 46 16.33 -34.36 -1.49
CA TYR A 46 14.96 -34.80 -1.30
C TYR A 46 14.12 -34.46 -2.54
N LEU A 47 14.14 -33.21 -3.02
CA LEU A 47 13.44 -32.83 -4.26
C LEU A 47 13.95 -33.60 -5.48
N ALA A 48 15.27 -33.83 -5.59
CA ALA A 48 15.85 -34.62 -6.67
C ALA A 48 15.37 -36.09 -6.68
N SER A 49 14.97 -36.63 -5.52
CA SER A 49 14.36 -37.97 -5.41
C SER A 49 12.88 -38.03 -5.81
N LEU A 50 12.19 -36.88 -5.90
CA LEU A 50 10.78 -36.79 -6.26
C LEU A 50 10.54 -36.73 -7.79
N THR A 51 11.60 -36.61 -8.61
CA THR A 51 11.44 -36.43 -10.06
C THR A 51 12.60 -36.96 -10.91
N GLU A 52 12.24 -37.62 -12.02
CA GLU A 52 13.16 -38.03 -13.08
C GLU A 52 13.23 -37.02 -14.24
N GLU A 53 12.37 -35.99 -14.27
CA GLU A 53 12.33 -34.97 -15.33
C GLU A 53 13.62 -34.13 -15.34
N ARG A 54 14.23 -33.97 -16.51
CA ARG A 54 15.47 -33.21 -16.77
C ARG A 54 15.31 -32.40 -18.06
N ASP A 55 16.30 -31.57 -18.40
CA ASP A 55 16.23 -30.59 -19.50
C ASP A 55 15.02 -29.63 -19.39
N VAL A 56 14.68 -29.28 -18.16
CA VAL A 56 13.49 -28.49 -17.81
C VAL A 56 13.71 -27.00 -18.10
N THR A 57 12.72 -26.38 -18.75
CA THR A 57 12.60 -24.93 -18.89
C THR A 57 11.42 -24.44 -18.04
N LEU A 58 11.70 -23.72 -16.96
CA LEU A 58 10.66 -23.11 -16.13
C LEU A 58 10.11 -21.85 -16.76
N ARG A 59 8.81 -21.59 -16.58
CA ARG A 59 8.09 -20.44 -17.13
C ARG A 59 7.57 -19.58 -15.99
N VAL A 60 8.15 -18.38 -15.85
CA VAL A 60 7.87 -17.46 -14.74
C VAL A 60 7.20 -16.19 -15.27
N LEU A 61 5.94 -16.00 -14.92
CA LEU A 61 5.17 -14.78 -15.25
C LEU A 61 5.53 -13.69 -14.25
N THR A 62 5.93 -12.50 -14.72
CA THR A 62 6.55 -11.49 -13.86
C THR A 62 6.31 -10.03 -14.25
N ARG A 63 6.35 -9.15 -13.24
CA ARG A 63 6.40 -7.68 -13.36
C ARG A 63 7.77 -7.09 -13.02
N HIS A 64 8.77 -7.93 -12.72
CA HIS A 64 10.13 -7.47 -12.41
C HIS A 64 10.82 -6.86 -13.62
N GLU A 65 11.70 -5.89 -13.37
CA GLU A 65 12.57 -5.30 -14.39
C GLU A 65 13.64 -6.27 -14.91
N MET A 66 14.22 -5.94 -16.07
CA MET A 66 15.13 -6.84 -16.80
C MET A 66 16.42 -7.18 -16.03
N SER A 67 16.89 -6.25 -15.20
CA SER A 67 18.03 -6.42 -14.28
C SER A 67 17.79 -7.61 -13.32
N ILE A 68 16.65 -7.60 -12.61
CA ILE A 68 16.23 -8.68 -11.70
C ILE A 68 16.11 -9.99 -12.47
N GLN A 69 15.39 -10.00 -13.61
CA GLN A 69 15.22 -11.21 -14.43
C GLN A 69 16.57 -11.80 -14.86
N THR A 70 17.50 -10.96 -15.32
CA THR A 70 18.82 -11.37 -15.84
C THR A 70 19.72 -11.92 -14.73
N LEU A 71 19.84 -11.19 -13.61
CA LEU A 71 20.63 -11.61 -12.46
C LEU A 71 20.08 -12.89 -11.82
N THR A 72 18.75 -13.03 -11.73
CA THR A 72 18.08 -14.24 -11.24
C THR A 72 18.38 -15.42 -12.14
N LYS A 73 18.22 -15.25 -13.46
CA LYS A 73 18.46 -16.31 -14.44
C LYS A 73 19.90 -16.83 -14.35
N ALA A 74 20.88 -15.92 -14.35
CA ALA A 74 22.29 -16.28 -14.25
C ALA A 74 22.60 -17.03 -12.94
N LYS A 75 22.31 -16.41 -11.78
CA LYS A 75 22.59 -17.02 -10.47
C LYS A 75 21.85 -18.33 -10.23
N PHE A 76 20.60 -18.46 -10.71
CA PHE A 76 19.84 -19.69 -10.54
C PHE A 76 20.39 -20.84 -11.38
N LEU A 77 20.63 -20.63 -12.68
CA LEU A 77 21.13 -21.69 -13.58
C LEU A 77 22.56 -22.12 -13.22
N GLU A 78 23.36 -21.24 -12.62
CA GLU A 78 24.66 -21.59 -12.05
C GLU A 78 24.59 -22.35 -10.71
N SER A 79 23.44 -22.33 -10.02
CA SER A 79 23.29 -22.91 -8.69
C SER A 79 23.37 -24.46 -8.68
N PRO A 80 23.70 -25.08 -7.53
CA PRO A 80 23.57 -26.52 -7.35
C PRO A 80 22.13 -27.03 -7.57
N VAL A 81 21.13 -26.19 -7.26
CA VAL A 81 19.70 -26.54 -7.36
C VAL A 81 19.30 -26.79 -8.82
N ALA A 82 19.57 -25.84 -9.71
CA ALA A 82 19.26 -26.00 -11.13
C ALA A 82 20.02 -27.17 -11.76
N LYS A 83 21.30 -27.32 -11.42
CA LYS A 83 22.17 -28.41 -11.92
C LYS A 83 21.67 -29.79 -11.51
N ALA A 84 21.33 -30.00 -10.23
CA ALA A 84 20.89 -31.30 -9.73
C ALA A 84 19.51 -31.72 -10.26
N LEU A 85 18.60 -30.75 -10.48
CA LEU A 85 17.26 -30.97 -11.01
C LEU A 85 17.18 -30.93 -12.54
N GLY A 86 18.30 -30.65 -13.24
CA GLY A 86 18.33 -30.53 -14.69
C GLY A 86 17.50 -29.37 -15.25
N ILE A 87 17.43 -28.24 -14.54
CA ILE A 87 16.81 -27.02 -15.04
C ILE A 87 17.83 -26.31 -15.94
N VAL A 88 17.57 -26.30 -17.24
CA VAL A 88 18.47 -25.74 -18.26
C VAL A 88 18.10 -24.32 -18.65
N ASP A 89 16.86 -23.89 -18.40
CA ASP A 89 16.43 -22.51 -18.65
C ASP A 89 15.36 -22.02 -17.67
N VAL A 90 15.35 -20.71 -17.45
CA VAL A 90 14.23 -19.97 -16.85
C VAL A 90 13.77 -18.91 -17.84
N LYS A 91 12.54 -19.08 -18.34
CA LYS A 91 11.89 -18.13 -19.23
C LYS A 91 11.00 -17.19 -18.42
N PHE A 92 11.55 -16.03 -18.08
CA PHE A 92 10.78 -14.91 -17.59
C PHE A 92 9.87 -14.34 -18.69
N ILE A 93 8.64 -14.03 -18.31
CA ILE A 93 7.57 -13.58 -19.20
C ILE A 93 7.01 -12.30 -18.60
N TYR A 94 7.45 -11.16 -19.14
CA TYR A 94 7.01 -9.84 -18.67
C TYR A 94 5.67 -9.45 -19.32
N VAL A 95 4.62 -9.30 -18.50
CA VAL A 95 3.25 -9.03 -18.95
C VAL A 95 2.61 -8.00 -18.02
N ALA A 96 1.78 -7.10 -18.56
CA ALA A 96 1.01 -6.13 -17.77
C ALA A 96 0.00 -6.83 -16.85
N ALA A 97 -0.17 -6.35 -15.62
CA ALA A 97 -0.84 -7.09 -14.53
C ALA A 97 -2.26 -7.52 -14.90
N GLU A 98 -2.99 -6.62 -15.55
CA GLU A 98 -4.34 -6.79 -16.08
C GLU A 98 -4.47 -7.89 -17.15
N LEU A 99 -3.36 -8.28 -17.81
CA LEU A 99 -3.32 -9.33 -18.83
C LEU A 99 -2.90 -10.70 -18.26
N TRP A 100 -2.60 -10.82 -16.97
CA TRP A 100 -2.12 -12.09 -16.39
C TRP A 100 -3.14 -13.23 -16.48
N PRO A 101 -4.43 -13.07 -16.15
CA PRO A 101 -5.43 -14.14 -16.26
C PRO A 101 -5.52 -14.70 -17.69
N ASP A 102 -5.71 -13.82 -18.68
CA ASP A 102 -5.75 -14.18 -20.10
C ASP A 102 -4.46 -14.87 -20.57
N TYR A 103 -3.30 -14.41 -20.08
CA TYR A 103 -2.02 -15.03 -20.42
C TYR A 103 -1.89 -16.44 -19.82
N ILE A 104 -2.34 -16.66 -18.58
CA ILE A 104 -2.29 -17.97 -17.92
C ILE A 104 -3.17 -18.98 -18.69
N GLU A 105 -4.42 -18.62 -19.01
CA GLU A 105 -5.32 -19.49 -19.77
C GLU A 105 -4.82 -19.76 -21.20
N ARG A 106 -4.26 -18.74 -21.86
CA ARG A 106 -3.64 -18.90 -23.19
C ARG A 106 -2.40 -19.79 -23.14
N ALA A 107 -1.56 -19.63 -22.12
CA ALA A 107 -0.35 -20.44 -21.94
C ALA A 107 -0.72 -21.92 -21.71
N LYS A 108 -1.72 -22.18 -20.86
CA LYS A 108 -2.32 -23.49 -20.58
C LYS A 108 -2.90 -24.15 -21.83
N SER A 109 -3.78 -23.45 -22.56
CA SER A 109 -4.41 -23.99 -23.78
C SER A 109 -3.43 -24.26 -24.92
N LEU A 110 -2.27 -23.59 -24.96
CA LEU A 110 -1.17 -23.87 -25.88
C LEU A 110 -0.22 -24.99 -25.40
N GLY A 111 -0.53 -25.69 -24.31
CA GLY A 111 0.33 -26.76 -23.75
C GLY A 111 1.64 -26.25 -23.16
N THR A 112 1.72 -24.96 -22.82
CA THR A 112 2.90 -24.31 -22.24
C THR A 112 2.51 -23.50 -21.00
N PRO A 113 1.89 -24.13 -19.99
CA PRO A 113 1.39 -23.43 -18.80
C PRO A 113 2.51 -22.67 -18.08
N ILE A 114 2.12 -21.75 -17.21
CA ILE A 114 3.03 -21.00 -16.37
C ILE A 114 3.23 -21.77 -15.07
N ASP A 115 4.49 -21.91 -14.64
CA ASP A 115 4.84 -22.68 -13.45
C ASP A 115 4.81 -21.82 -12.18
N VAL A 116 5.30 -20.57 -12.30
CA VAL A 116 5.48 -19.63 -11.18
C VAL A 116 5.02 -18.23 -11.56
N ALA A 117 4.35 -17.56 -10.64
CA ALA A 117 4.03 -16.14 -10.68
C ALA A 117 4.98 -15.39 -9.72
N TRP A 118 5.66 -14.32 -10.17
CA TRP A 118 6.62 -13.59 -9.31
C TRP A 118 6.66 -12.09 -9.59
N GLY A 119 6.44 -11.28 -8.56
CA GLY A 119 6.53 -9.83 -8.59
C GLY A 119 5.27 -9.16 -9.16
N GLY A 120 4.89 -8.03 -8.57
CA GLY A 120 3.68 -7.27 -8.96
C GLY A 120 2.79 -6.85 -7.79
N GLY A 121 3.21 -7.11 -6.56
CA GLY A 121 2.49 -6.75 -5.33
C GLY A 121 1.29 -7.64 -4.96
N PRO A 122 0.84 -7.60 -3.69
CA PRO A 122 -0.23 -8.46 -3.19
C PRO A 122 -1.58 -8.27 -3.88
N THR A 123 -1.91 -7.06 -4.36
CA THR A 123 -3.17 -6.77 -5.06
C THR A 123 -3.41 -7.72 -6.24
N LEU A 124 -2.39 -7.89 -7.09
CA LEU A 124 -2.41 -8.80 -8.24
C LEU A 124 -2.53 -10.27 -7.79
N PHE A 125 -1.77 -10.66 -6.77
CA PHE A 125 -1.74 -12.05 -6.31
C PHE A 125 -3.02 -12.44 -5.56
N ASN A 126 -3.65 -11.50 -4.87
CA ASN A 126 -4.96 -11.68 -4.24
C ASN A 126 -6.04 -11.89 -5.31
N MET A 127 -6.07 -11.06 -6.36
CA MET A 127 -6.96 -11.25 -7.51
C MET A 127 -6.76 -12.62 -8.17
N LEU A 128 -5.51 -13.04 -8.38
CA LEU A 128 -5.20 -14.36 -8.98
C LEU A 128 -5.59 -15.53 -8.07
N ASP A 129 -5.47 -15.39 -6.75
CA ASP A 129 -5.89 -16.39 -5.78
C ASP A 129 -7.42 -16.52 -5.71
N ASP A 130 -8.12 -15.39 -5.73
CA ASP A 130 -9.58 -15.31 -5.73
C ASP A 130 -10.19 -15.85 -7.04
N MET A 131 -9.51 -15.62 -8.18
CA MET A 131 -9.77 -16.29 -9.46
C MET A 131 -9.38 -17.77 -9.48
N GLY A 132 -8.65 -18.24 -8.47
CA GLY A 132 -8.25 -19.64 -8.33
C GLY A 132 -7.07 -20.07 -9.19
N TYR A 133 -6.16 -19.17 -9.58
CA TYR A 133 -4.93 -19.49 -10.31
C TYR A 133 -3.78 -19.97 -9.43
N LEU A 134 -3.67 -19.48 -8.18
CA LEU A 134 -2.59 -19.85 -7.27
C LEU A 134 -2.79 -21.25 -6.68
N MET A 135 -1.70 -22.01 -6.55
CA MET A 135 -1.71 -23.31 -5.88
C MET A 135 -1.53 -23.12 -4.35
N PRO A 136 -2.46 -23.60 -3.50
CA PRO A 136 -2.24 -23.61 -2.06
C PRO A 136 -1.09 -24.56 -1.69
N LEU A 137 -0.17 -24.08 -0.85
CA LEU A 137 0.91 -24.93 -0.34
C LEU A 137 0.37 -25.90 0.71
N ASP A 138 0.38 -27.17 0.35
CA ASP A 138 0.08 -28.32 1.21
C ASP A 138 1.12 -29.42 0.95
N SER A 139 1.98 -29.67 1.93
CA SER A 139 3.05 -30.68 1.86
C SER A 139 2.58 -32.10 2.23
N THR A 140 1.32 -32.28 2.60
CA THR A 140 0.72 -33.60 2.83
C THR A 140 0.26 -34.24 1.52
N THR A 141 -0.18 -33.41 0.56
CA THR A 141 -0.61 -33.83 -0.77
C THR A 141 0.46 -33.63 -1.85
N ASN A 142 1.32 -32.61 -1.72
CA ASN A 142 2.35 -32.26 -2.70
C ASN A 142 3.72 -32.18 -1.98
N PRO A 143 4.48 -33.30 -1.89
CA PRO A 143 5.66 -33.43 -1.02
C PRO A 143 6.75 -32.37 -1.27
N GLU A 144 6.90 -31.89 -2.49
CA GLU A 144 7.86 -30.86 -2.87
C GLU A 144 7.65 -29.52 -2.13
N HIS A 145 6.44 -29.24 -1.64
CA HIS A 145 6.14 -28.03 -0.86
C HIS A 145 6.90 -27.97 0.47
N TYR A 146 7.44 -29.07 1.00
CA TYR A 146 8.28 -29.03 2.19
C TYR A 146 9.47 -28.07 2.02
N ALA A 147 10.08 -28.00 0.83
CA ALA A 147 11.20 -27.10 0.57
C ALA A 147 10.79 -25.61 0.70
N ILE A 148 9.63 -25.24 0.16
CA ILE A 148 9.11 -23.86 0.27
C ILE A 148 8.78 -23.54 1.74
N LEU A 149 8.13 -24.47 2.45
CA LEU A 149 7.74 -24.28 3.85
C LEU A 149 8.94 -24.20 4.80
N TYR A 150 10.06 -24.83 4.46
CA TYR A 150 11.33 -24.69 5.19
C TYR A 150 11.92 -23.28 5.07
N GLU A 151 12.02 -22.77 3.84
CA GLU A 151 12.55 -21.42 3.58
C GLU A 151 11.61 -20.35 4.13
N LEU A 152 10.29 -20.58 4.07
CA LEU A 152 9.28 -19.76 4.73
C LEU A 152 9.49 -19.67 6.24
N GLY A 153 9.95 -20.74 6.90
CA GLY A 153 10.28 -20.76 8.32
C GLY A 153 11.43 -19.83 8.72
N LYS A 154 12.15 -19.26 7.75
CA LYS A 154 13.21 -18.25 7.94
C LYS A 154 12.68 -16.81 7.84
N ILE A 155 11.43 -16.62 7.41
CA ILE A 155 10.80 -15.32 7.13
C ILE A 155 9.81 -14.97 8.26
N PRO A 156 9.87 -13.75 8.85
CA PRO A 156 8.89 -13.32 9.86
C PRO A 156 7.46 -13.31 9.30
N GLU A 157 6.44 -13.70 10.08
CA GLU A 157 5.03 -13.69 9.61
C GLU A 157 4.49 -12.29 9.29
N ARG A 158 4.99 -11.28 10.00
CA ARG A 158 4.71 -9.87 9.72
C ARG A 158 5.96 -9.03 9.87
N ILE A 159 6.05 -7.98 9.07
CA ILE A 159 7.03 -6.90 9.19
C ILE A 159 6.23 -5.60 9.28
N SER A 160 6.42 -4.82 10.35
CA SER A 160 5.77 -3.50 10.52
C SER A 160 4.24 -3.52 10.50
N GLY A 161 3.63 -4.66 10.84
CA GLY A 161 2.18 -4.90 10.76
C GLY A 161 1.68 -5.37 9.38
N ALA A 162 2.51 -5.39 8.34
CA ALA A 162 2.20 -5.95 7.03
C ALA A 162 2.42 -7.47 6.98
N GLU A 163 1.66 -8.16 6.14
CA GLU A 163 1.79 -9.61 5.92
C GLU A 163 2.94 -9.92 4.96
N THR A 164 3.80 -10.85 5.36
CA THR A 164 4.86 -11.35 4.47
C THR A 164 4.37 -12.51 3.59
N TYR A 165 3.19 -13.08 3.86
CA TYR A 165 2.55 -14.12 3.06
C TYR A 165 1.02 -14.16 3.31
N LYS A 166 0.24 -14.57 2.30
CA LYS A 166 -1.21 -14.81 2.46
C LYS A 166 -1.50 -16.24 2.90
N ARG A 167 -2.39 -16.39 3.88
CA ARG A 167 -3.06 -17.67 4.23
C ARG A 167 -4.49 -17.69 3.70
N ASP A 168 -5.00 -18.86 3.35
CA ASP A 168 -6.45 -19.08 3.16
C ASP A 168 -7.18 -19.41 4.48
N SER A 169 -8.49 -19.64 4.41
CA SER A 169 -9.34 -20.01 5.55
C SER A 169 -8.96 -21.34 6.21
N GLU A 170 -8.19 -22.19 5.53
CA GLU A 170 -7.66 -23.45 6.04
C GLU A 170 -6.21 -23.30 6.57
N GLY A 171 -5.66 -22.09 6.54
CA GLY A 171 -4.31 -21.76 7.00
C GLY A 171 -3.19 -22.02 6.01
N ARG A 172 -3.51 -22.50 4.80
CA ARG A 172 -2.53 -22.85 3.75
C ARG A 172 -2.00 -21.59 3.07
N ILE A 173 -0.73 -21.60 2.74
CA ILE A 173 -0.06 -20.45 2.12
C ILE A 173 -0.48 -20.34 0.64
N ARG A 174 -0.79 -19.13 0.18
CA ARG A 174 -1.19 -18.84 -1.21
C ARG A 174 -0.11 -18.11 -2.01
N TRP A 175 0.59 -17.19 -1.37
CA TRP A 175 1.78 -16.51 -1.91
C TRP A 175 2.70 -16.12 -0.76
N ILE A 176 4.00 -15.97 -1.06
CA ILE A 176 5.04 -15.59 -0.09
C ILE A 176 5.80 -14.38 -0.64
N GLY A 177 6.09 -13.39 0.20
CA GLY A 177 6.94 -12.26 -0.14
C GLY A 177 8.37 -12.67 -0.46
N THR A 178 9.04 -11.91 -1.31
CA THR A 178 10.44 -12.17 -1.69
C THR A 178 11.38 -11.01 -1.38
N SER A 179 10.88 -9.78 -1.43
CA SER A 179 11.53 -8.57 -0.91
C SER A 179 10.48 -7.72 -0.19
N ILE A 180 10.91 -6.79 0.68
CA ILE A 180 10.03 -5.74 1.19
C ILE A 180 10.30 -4.39 0.53
N SER A 181 9.27 -3.57 0.47
CA SER A 181 9.37 -2.16 0.08
C SER A 181 8.45 -1.30 0.93
N SER A 182 8.92 -0.10 1.26
CA SER A 182 8.14 0.98 1.84
C SER A 182 7.96 2.15 0.86
N PHE A 183 7.00 3.02 1.17
CA PHE A 183 6.59 4.13 0.30
C PHE A 183 6.68 5.46 1.03
N GLY A 184 7.37 6.43 0.43
CA GLY A 184 7.75 7.65 1.12
C GLY A 184 8.28 8.72 0.16
N PHE A 185 9.30 9.44 0.60
CA PHE A 185 9.96 10.45 -0.21
C PHE A 185 11.46 10.49 0.08
N THR A 186 12.23 10.95 -0.91
CA THR A 186 13.66 11.23 -0.76
C THR A 186 13.84 12.72 -0.63
N ILE A 187 14.53 13.16 0.42
CA ILE A 187 14.98 14.54 0.60
C ILE A 187 16.42 14.71 0.09
N ASN A 188 16.79 15.91 -0.33
CA ASN A 188 18.17 16.34 -0.57
C ASN A 188 18.49 17.48 0.40
N ARG A 189 19.33 17.19 1.40
CA ARG A 189 19.62 18.11 2.51
C ARG A 189 20.40 19.34 2.11
N PHE A 190 21.30 19.21 1.13
CA PHE A 190 22.01 20.36 0.57
C PHE A 190 21.01 21.38 0.00
N VAL A 191 20.05 20.90 -0.79
CA VAL A 191 19.03 21.75 -1.42
C VAL A 191 18.06 22.34 -0.38
N LEU A 192 17.60 21.56 0.61
CA LEU A 192 16.78 22.07 1.72
C LEU A 192 17.47 23.23 2.47
N ASN A 193 18.76 23.06 2.78
CA ASN A 193 19.57 24.08 3.44
C ASN A 193 19.80 25.31 2.54
N GLN A 194 20.06 25.11 1.25
CA GLN A 194 20.28 26.20 0.28
C GLN A 194 19.07 27.13 0.16
N TYR A 195 17.85 26.58 0.20
CA TYR A 195 16.60 27.36 0.08
C TYR A 195 15.96 27.75 1.43
N GLY A 196 16.55 27.33 2.55
CA GLY A 196 16.07 27.68 3.90
C GLY A 196 14.65 27.17 4.15
N VAL A 197 14.42 25.89 3.87
CA VAL A 197 13.14 25.18 4.07
C VAL A 197 13.34 23.96 5.00
N PRO A 198 12.32 23.55 5.79
CA PRO A 198 12.46 22.51 6.81
C PRO A 198 12.71 21.09 6.23
N GLU A 199 13.30 20.17 7.01
CA GLU A 199 13.31 18.73 6.69
C GLU A 199 11.92 18.12 6.99
N ALA A 200 11.26 17.53 5.98
CA ALA A 200 9.99 16.83 6.13
C ALA A 200 10.15 15.44 6.75
N ARG A 201 9.15 15.00 7.53
CA ARG A 201 9.09 13.65 8.16
C ARG A 201 7.76 12.93 7.94
N SER A 202 6.71 13.65 7.62
CA SER A 202 5.35 13.16 7.36
C SER A 202 4.82 13.65 6.00
N TRP A 203 3.70 13.10 5.53
CA TRP A 203 3.04 13.63 4.33
C TRP A 203 2.50 15.04 4.54
N ASP A 204 2.04 15.37 5.77
CA ASP A 204 1.54 16.71 6.07
C ASP A 204 2.67 17.76 6.04
N ASP A 205 3.91 17.39 6.36
CA ASP A 205 5.04 18.31 6.24
C ASP A 205 5.23 18.80 4.79
N LEU A 206 4.99 17.94 3.80
CA LEU A 206 5.09 18.29 2.38
C LEU A 206 4.05 19.33 1.92
N THR A 207 3.02 19.58 2.73
CA THR A 207 1.96 20.58 2.43
C THR A 207 2.33 22.00 2.88
N ARG A 208 3.46 22.17 3.60
CA ARG A 208 3.89 23.44 4.20
C ARG A 208 4.04 24.58 3.16
N PRO A 209 3.57 25.81 3.46
CA PRO A 209 3.71 26.95 2.56
C PRO A 209 5.16 27.40 2.38
N GLU A 210 6.09 27.06 3.27
CA GLU A 210 7.51 27.40 3.13
C GLU A 210 8.14 26.83 1.84
N TYR A 211 7.65 25.68 1.34
CA TYR A 211 8.09 25.14 0.06
C TYR A 211 7.54 25.90 -1.15
N ALA A 212 6.43 26.63 -0.98
CA ALA A 212 5.83 27.45 -2.03
C ALA A 212 6.55 28.79 -2.26
N ARG A 213 7.51 29.17 -1.39
CA ARG A 213 8.22 30.48 -1.41
C ARG A 213 8.80 30.87 -2.77
N TYR A 214 9.18 29.90 -3.60
CA TYR A 214 9.81 30.12 -4.90
C TYR A 214 8.94 29.68 -6.10
N LEU A 215 7.66 29.35 -5.86
CA LEU A 215 6.71 29.01 -6.92
C LEU A 215 6.28 30.24 -7.74
N PRO A 216 5.79 30.05 -8.97
CA PRO A 216 5.84 28.80 -9.75
C PRO A 216 7.22 28.54 -10.36
N TYR A 217 8.15 29.49 -10.25
CA TYR A 217 9.43 29.48 -10.98
C TYR A 217 10.37 28.34 -10.61
N MET A 218 10.35 27.91 -9.35
CA MET A 218 11.27 26.91 -8.81
C MET A 218 10.57 26.04 -7.75
N PRO A 219 9.80 25.01 -8.18
CA PRO A 219 9.23 24.03 -7.27
C PRO A 219 10.31 23.25 -6.54
N LEU A 220 10.21 23.15 -5.22
CA LEU A 220 11.15 22.40 -4.38
C LEU A 220 10.73 20.94 -4.17
N LEU A 221 9.48 20.59 -4.49
CA LEU A 221 8.98 19.21 -4.45
C LEU A 221 8.83 18.64 -5.87
N GLY A 222 8.81 17.31 -5.97
CA GLY A 222 8.50 16.59 -7.21
C GLY A 222 7.64 15.36 -6.96
N ILE A 223 6.64 15.17 -7.82
CA ILE A 223 5.82 13.95 -7.89
C ILE A 223 5.72 13.46 -9.33
N ALA A 224 5.36 12.19 -9.53
CA ALA A 224 5.13 11.64 -10.87
C ALA A 224 3.63 11.54 -11.20
N ASP A 225 3.30 11.65 -12.49
CA ASP A 225 1.96 11.40 -13.01
C ASP A 225 1.48 9.97 -12.63
N PRO A 226 0.34 9.81 -11.95
CA PRO A 226 -0.12 8.49 -11.50
C PRO A 226 -0.45 7.55 -12.66
N THR A 227 -0.80 8.08 -13.84
CA THR A 227 -1.07 7.28 -15.05
C THR A 227 0.20 6.68 -15.67
N ARG A 228 1.38 7.15 -15.24
CA ARG A 228 2.68 6.74 -15.76
C ARG A 228 3.63 6.17 -14.70
N SER A 229 3.27 6.26 -13.42
CA SER A 229 4.10 5.79 -12.29
C SER A 229 3.27 5.10 -11.20
N THR A 230 3.19 3.77 -11.27
CA THR A 230 2.46 2.91 -10.32
C THR A 230 2.87 3.12 -8.85
N SER A 231 4.16 3.40 -8.58
CA SER A 231 4.65 3.68 -7.23
C SER A 231 4.14 5.01 -6.65
N ASN A 232 3.89 6.01 -7.51
CA ASN A 232 3.32 7.30 -7.09
C ASN A 232 1.80 7.18 -6.90
N LEU A 233 1.10 6.48 -7.82
CA LEU A 233 -0.30 6.12 -7.60
C LEU A 233 -0.49 5.41 -6.25
N ARG A 234 0.35 4.42 -5.93
CA ARG A 234 0.32 3.73 -4.63
C ARG A 234 0.59 4.67 -3.45
N ILE A 235 1.54 5.60 -3.55
CA ILE A 235 1.74 6.65 -2.53
C ILE A 235 0.46 7.46 -2.32
N PHE A 236 -0.25 7.82 -3.39
CA PHE A 236 -1.49 8.59 -3.28
C PHE A 236 -2.62 7.81 -2.59
N GLU A 237 -2.76 6.51 -2.91
CA GLU A 237 -3.68 5.62 -2.21
C GLU A 237 -3.33 5.45 -0.73
N ILE A 238 -2.05 5.34 -0.38
CA ILE A 238 -1.58 5.25 1.01
C ILE A 238 -1.97 6.52 1.78
N ILE A 239 -1.76 7.70 1.19
CA ILE A 239 -2.15 8.98 1.81
C ILE A 239 -3.67 9.03 2.03
N LEU A 240 -4.48 8.60 1.05
CA LEU A 240 -5.95 8.54 1.16
C LEU A 240 -6.42 7.57 2.26
N GLN A 241 -5.79 6.40 2.39
CA GLN A 241 -6.15 5.43 3.43
C GLN A 241 -5.62 5.81 4.82
N ALA A 242 -4.43 6.42 4.92
CA ALA A 242 -3.85 6.88 6.18
C ALA A 242 -4.63 8.05 6.79
N LYS A 243 -5.06 9.00 5.96
CA LYS A 243 -5.68 10.26 6.41
C LYS A 243 -7.21 10.29 6.29
N GLY A 244 -7.80 9.31 5.62
CA GLY A 244 -9.21 9.34 5.20
C GLY A 244 -9.43 10.25 3.98
N TRP A 245 -10.59 10.11 3.32
CA TRP A 245 -10.87 10.68 2.00
C TRP A 245 -10.64 12.20 1.92
N GLU A 246 -11.35 12.99 2.72
CA GLU A 246 -11.28 14.46 2.67
C GLU A 246 -9.89 15.01 2.98
N ARG A 247 -9.31 14.62 4.13
CA ARG A 247 -7.97 15.08 4.52
C ARG A 247 -6.91 14.56 3.56
N GLY A 248 -7.05 13.34 3.05
CA GLY A 248 -6.16 12.76 2.05
C GLY A 248 -6.15 13.57 0.76
N TRP A 249 -7.32 13.91 0.20
CA TRP A 249 -7.40 14.76 -0.99
C TRP A 249 -6.86 16.18 -0.76
N ARG A 250 -7.09 16.78 0.42
CA ARG A 250 -6.46 18.05 0.80
C ARG A 250 -4.94 17.94 0.85
N THR A 251 -4.40 16.90 1.51
CA THR A 251 -2.95 16.65 1.55
C THR A 251 -2.37 16.44 0.15
N LEU A 252 -3.00 15.62 -0.70
CA LEU A 252 -2.56 15.38 -2.08
C LEU A 252 -2.60 16.65 -2.94
N THR A 253 -3.63 17.49 -2.78
CA THR A 253 -3.76 18.75 -3.50
C THR A 253 -2.60 19.69 -3.17
N LEU A 254 -2.27 19.86 -1.89
CA LEU A 254 -1.17 20.73 -1.45
C LEU A 254 0.21 20.17 -1.81
N ILE A 255 0.40 18.84 -1.75
CA ILE A 255 1.61 18.19 -2.25
C ILE A 255 1.77 18.47 -3.75
N ALA A 256 0.74 18.27 -4.57
CA ALA A 256 0.78 18.54 -5.99
C ALA A 256 1.04 20.03 -6.30
N ALA A 257 0.41 20.94 -5.55
CA ALA A 257 0.61 22.37 -5.69
C ALA A 257 2.05 22.82 -5.37
N ASN A 258 2.68 22.24 -4.34
CA ASN A 258 4.10 22.45 -4.02
C ASN A 258 5.07 21.79 -5.03
N SER A 259 4.59 20.85 -5.84
CA SER A 259 5.44 19.97 -6.66
C SER A 259 5.54 20.40 -8.11
N ARG A 260 6.67 20.03 -8.73
CA ARG A 260 6.75 19.81 -10.18
C ARG A 260 6.21 18.41 -10.50
N ILE A 261 5.43 18.28 -11.58
CA ILE A 261 4.99 16.99 -12.09
C ILE A 261 6.03 16.42 -13.06
N TYR A 262 6.37 15.15 -12.89
CA TYR A 262 7.30 14.37 -13.71
C TYR A 262 6.58 13.20 -14.41
N ASP A 263 7.21 12.68 -15.46
CA ASP A 263 6.69 11.56 -16.24
C ASP A 263 6.75 10.23 -15.48
N GLY A 264 7.81 9.95 -14.73
CA GLY A 264 7.98 8.73 -13.96
C GLY A 264 8.69 8.93 -12.62
N SER A 265 8.53 7.97 -11.71
CA SER A 265 9.22 7.97 -10.41
C SER A 265 10.75 7.87 -10.50
N GLY A 266 11.28 7.36 -11.62
CA GLY A 266 12.72 7.42 -11.92
C GLY A 266 13.19 8.86 -12.16
N ASP A 267 12.41 9.67 -12.88
CA ASP A 267 12.72 11.08 -13.13
C ASP A 267 12.67 11.91 -11.84
N VAL A 268 11.70 11.63 -10.97
CA VAL A 268 11.60 12.22 -9.62
C VAL A 268 12.84 11.89 -8.79
N ARG A 269 13.24 10.61 -8.73
CA ARG A 269 14.48 10.17 -8.07
C ARG A 269 15.69 10.94 -8.60
N ASP A 270 15.87 10.96 -9.92
CA ASP A 270 17.05 11.55 -10.55
C ASP A 270 17.10 13.07 -10.39
N ALA A 271 15.94 13.73 -10.32
CA ALA A 271 15.85 15.16 -10.01
C ALA A 271 16.28 15.47 -8.56
N VAL A 272 15.91 14.64 -7.57
CA VAL A 272 16.39 14.77 -6.18
C VAL A 272 17.91 14.52 -6.11
N ILE A 273 18.41 13.50 -6.82
CA ILE A 273 19.85 13.18 -6.89
C ILE A 273 20.66 14.35 -7.45
N ARG A 274 20.23 14.95 -8.56
CA ARG A 274 20.88 16.12 -9.18
C ARG A 274 20.74 17.41 -8.37
N GLY A 275 19.77 17.47 -7.45
CA GLY A 275 19.44 18.67 -6.70
C GLY A 275 18.56 19.66 -7.47
N ASP A 276 17.88 19.21 -8.53
CA ASP A 276 16.89 20.01 -9.27
C ASP A 276 15.67 20.35 -8.39
N ILE A 277 15.38 19.49 -7.40
CA ILE A 277 14.33 19.60 -6.39
C ILE A 277 14.88 19.17 -5.02
N ALA A 278 14.27 19.67 -3.95
CA ALA A 278 14.67 19.38 -2.57
C ALA A 278 14.06 18.08 -2.03
N ILE A 279 12.86 17.71 -2.49
CA ILE A 279 12.15 16.50 -2.06
C ILE A 279 11.43 15.87 -3.25
N GLY A 280 11.41 14.54 -3.34
CA GLY A 280 10.64 13.81 -4.36
C GLY A 280 9.98 12.56 -3.82
N THR A 281 8.74 12.27 -4.23
CA THR A 281 8.02 11.04 -3.84
C THR A 281 8.64 9.80 -4.48
N THR A 282 9.07 8.85 -3.65
CA THR A 282 9.86 7.70 -4.06
C THR A 282 9.48 6.45 -3.27
N ILE A 283 9.52 5.30 -3.94
CA ILE A 283 9.64 4.01 -3.28
C ILE A 283 11.05 3.86 -2.69
N ASP A 284 11.19 3.07 -1.64
CA ASP A 284 12.41 3.01 -0.83
C ASP A 284 13.69 2.65 -1.59
N PHE A 285 13.69 1.66 -2.48
CA PHE A 285 14.88 1.31 -3.26
C PHE A 285 15.37 2.43 -4.19
N TYR A 286 14.49 3.33 -4.63
CA TYR A 286 14.89 4.57 -5.31
C TYR A 286 15.51 5.58 -4.33
N GLY A 287 15.01 5.67 -3.10
CA GLY A 287 15.61 6.48 -2.06
C GLY A 287 16.98 5.97 -1.60
N TYR A 288 17.14 4.66 -1.40
CA TYR A 288 18.44 4.04 -1.11
C TYR A 288 19.42 4.19 -2.28
N MET A 289 18.94 4.12 -3.53
CA MET A 289 19.77 4.43 -4.70
C MET A 289 20.21 5.90 -4.69
N ALA A 290 19.31 6.82 -4.37
CA ALA A 290 19.63 8.23 -4.26
C ALA A 290 20.66 8.51 -3.15
N MET A 291 20.51 7.92 -1.97
CA MET A 291 21.48 7.98 -0.87
C MET A 291 22.86 7.47 -1.27
N ARG A 292 22.92 6.42 -2.10
CA ARG A 292 24.17 5.84 -2.60
C ARG A 292 24.86 6.72 -3.64
N VAL A 293 24.09 7.34 -4.54
CA VAL A 293 24.62 8.19 -5.62
C VAL A 293 24.95 9.60 -5.13
N ASN A 294 24.18 10.13 -4.18
CA ASN A 294 24.38 11.43 -3.56
C ASN A 294 24.20 11.34 -2.02
N PRO A 295 25.27 11.45 -1.22
CA PRO A 295 25.21 11.38 0.24
C PRO A 295 24.39 12.49 0.94
N ASP A 296 24.06 13.59 0.26
CA ASP A 296 23.11 14.60 0.77
C ASP A 296 21.65 14.13 0.69
N CYS A 297 21.38 13.09 -0.10
CA CYS A 297 20.07 12.47 -0.15
C CYS A 297 19.80 11.60 1.10
N LYS A 298 18.53 11.56 1.50
CA LYS A 298 18.02 10.64 2.52
C LYS A 298 16.62 10.19 2.16
N TYR A 299 16.37 8.89 2.24
CA TYR A 299 15.01 8.36 2.18
C TYR A 299 14.27 8.56 3.51
N VAL A 300 12.97 8.85 3.43
CA VAL A 300 12.07 9.05 4.56
C VAL A 300 10.79 8.25 4.30
N ALA A 301 10.54 7.25 5.14
CA ALA A 301 9.25 6.57 5.24
C ALA A 301 8.41 7.26 6.33
N PRO A 302 7.24 7.85 6.02
CA PRO A 302 6.39 8.51 7.01
C PRO A 302 5.87 7.57 8.11
N GLU A 303 6.30 7.79 9.35
CA GLU A 303 5.89 6.99 10.50
C GLU A 303 4.37 7.07 10.72
N GLY A 304 3.71 5.93 10.84
CA GLY A 304 2.25 5.82 10.98
C GLY A 304 1.45 6.11 9.69
N GLU A 305 2.10 6.56 8.61
CA GLU A 305 1.43 6.96 7.37
C GLU A 305 2.04 6.32 6.11
N THR A 306 2.95 5.36 6.27
CA THR A 306 3.52 4.51 5.20
C THR A 306 2.90 3.11 5.24
N ILE A 307 3.27 2.27 4.28
CA ILE A 307 3.06 0.81 4.35
C ILE A 307 4.42 0.13 4.20
N VAL A 308 4.59 -1.03 4.81
CA VAL A 308 5.51 -2.04 4.30
C VAL A 308 4.72 -2.97 3.41
N ASN A 309 5.28 -3.35 2.26
CA ASN A 309 4.64 -4.23 1.31
C ASN A 309 5.61 -5.33 0.88
N ALA A 310 5.13 -6.57 0.81
CA ALA A 310 5.89 -7.71 0.37
C ALA A 310 5.69 -7.93 -1.14
N ASP A 311 6.76 -8.12 -1.91
CA ASP A 311 6.64 -8.40 -3.35
C ASP A 311 6.56 -9.94 -3.58
N PRO A 312 5.40 -10.47 -3.99
CA PRO A 312 5.07 -11.89 -3.82
C PRO A 312 5.60 -12.84 -4.90
N ILE A 313 5.76 -14.10 -4.53
CA ILE A 313 5.96 -15.28 -5.38
C ILE A 313 4.93 -16.36 -5.04
N ALA A 314 4.47 -17.11 -6.05
CA ALA A 314 3.51 -18.21 -5.88
C ALA A 314 3.68 -19.27 -6.98
N LEU A 315 3.33 -20.51 -6.65
CA LEU A 315 3.11 -21.57 -7.63
C LEU A 315 1.74 -21.39 -8.29
N LEU A 316 1.63 -21.71 -9.58
CA LEU A 316 0.34 -21.77 -10.28
C LEU A 316 -0.17 -23.20 -10.39
N LYS A 317 -1.49 -23.39 -10.33
CA LYS A 317 -2.14 -24.72 -10.27
C LYS A 317 -1.81 -25.64 -11.44
N ASP A 318 -1.60 -25.07 -12.63
CA ASP A 318 -1.38 -25.82 -13.88
C ASP A 318 0.13 -26.00 -14.21
N THR A 319 1.03 -25.79 -13.25
CA THR A 319 2.48 -26.00 -13.42
C THR A 319 2.78 -27.37 -14.05
N LYS A 320 3.67 -27.41 -15.04
CA LYS A 320 4.06 -28.68 -15.69
C LYS A 320 5.13 -29.40 -14.86
N TYR A 321 5.92 -28.66 -14.10
CA TYR A 321 7.09 -29.17 -13.39
C TYR A 321 7.02 -28.82 -11.90
N PRO A 322 6.09 -29.40 -11.11
CA PRO A 322 5.82 -28.98 -9.73
C PRO A 322 7.06 -29.02 -8.84
N VAL A 323 7.87 -30.07 -8.91
CA VAL A 323 9.13 -30.20 -8.13
C VAL A 323 10.14 -29.10 -8.48
N HIS A 324 10.34 -28.84 -9.78
CA HIS A 324 11.29 -27.83 -10.26
C HIS A 324 10.80 -26.39 -9.96
N ALA A 325 9.50 -26.17 -10.06
CA ALA A 325 8.86 -24.90 -9.70
C ALA A 325 8.98 -24.64 -8.19
N ALA A 326 8.71 -25.65 -7.35
CA ALA A 326 8.88 -25.57 -5.91
C ALA A 326 10.34 -25.34 -5.50
N ALA A 327 11.30 -25.99 -6.19
CA ALA A 327 12.73 -25.76 -5.99
C ALA A 327 13.16 -24.33 -6.36
N PHE A 328 12.61 -23.76 -7.45
CA PHE A 328 12.86 -22.36 -7.81
C PHE A 328 12.29 -21.39 -6.76
N VAL A 329 11.05 -21.61 -6.29
CA VAL A 329 10.45 -20.78 -5.24
C VAL A 329 11.26 -20.87 -3.94
N ALA A 330 11.62 -22.07 -3.48
CA ALA A 330 12.47 -22.27 -2.31
C ALA A 330 13.84 -21.56 -2.47
N TRP A 331 14.49 -21.72 -3.63
CA TRP A 331 15.74 -21.02 -3.92
C TRP A 331 15.60 -19.49 -3.90
N VAL A 332 14.49 -18.93 -4.37
CA VAL A 332 14.23 -17.46 -4.32
C VAL A 332 14.09 -16.96 -2.87
N LEU A 333 13.56 -17.78 -1.96
CA LEU A 333 13.38 -17.44 -0.54
C LEU A 333 14.65 -17.67 0.32
N SER A 334 15.56 -18.54 -0.13
CA SER A 334 16.81 -18.86 0.55
C SER A 334 17.80 -17.68 0.58
N GLU A 335 18.41 -17.46 1.74
CA GLU A 335 19.49 -16.49 1.97
C GLU A 335 20.74 -16.77 1.11
N PHE A 336 20.96 -18.04 0.74
CA PHE A 336 22.07 -18.47 -0.13
C PHE A 336 21.71 -18.43 -1.62
N GLY A 337 20.44 -18.17 -1.94
CA GLY A 337 19.90 -18.16 -3.29
C GLY A 337 19.44 -16.77 -3.72
N GLY A 338 18.17 -16.65 -4.11
CA GLY A 338 17.60 -15.46 -4.72
C GLY A 338 17.53 -14.24 -3.80
N GLN A 339 17.55 -14.41 -2.47
CA GLN A 339 17.60 -13.26 -1.57
C GLN A 339 18.88 -12.41 -1.75
N SER A 340 19.99 -13.03 -2.15
CA SER A 340 21.24 -12.33 -2.47
C SER A 340 21.12 -11.36 -3.65
N ILE A 341 20.09 -11.50 -4.50
CA ILE A 341 19.87 -10.65 -5.67
C ILE A 341 19.40 -9.25 -5.26
N TRP A 342 18.57 -9.16 -4.21
CA TRP A 342 18.06 -7.88 -3.70
C TRP A 342 19.17 -6.96 -3.22
N LEU A 343 20.23 -7.55 -2.65
CA LEU A 343 21.44 -6.88 -2.18
C LEU A 343 22.35 -6.32 -3.30
N HIS A 344 22.14 -6.73 -4.55
CA HIS A 344 22.95 -6.26 -5.68
C HIS A 344 22.79 -4.74 -5.86
N GLU A 345 23.89 -4.02 -6.11
CA GLU A 345 23.89 -2.55 -6.10
C GLU A 345 22.92 -1.91 -7.10
N GLU A 346 22.66 -2.57 -8.23
CA GLU A 346 21.72 -2.11 -9.26
C GLU A 346 20.25 -2.38 -8.90
N ILE A 347 19.97 -3.36 -8.03
CA ILE A 347 18.62 -3.75 -7.61
C ILE A 347 18.21 -3.02 -6.33
N ASN A 348 19.11 -3.03 -5.36
CA ASN A 348 19.07 -2.22 -4.15
C ASN A 348 17.78 -2.32 -3.32
N ARG A 349 17.20 -3.52 -3.24
CA ARG A 349 15.98 -3.82 -2.48
C ARG A 349 16.30 -4.53 -1.17
N ILE A 350 15.41 -4.42 -0.19
CA ILE A 350 15.56 -5.09 1.09
C ILE A 350 15.08 -6.55 0.97
N PRO A 351 15.94 -7.56 1.22
CA PRO A 351 15.51 -8.96 1.28
C PRO A 351 14.53 -9.17 2.45
N ILE A 352 13.52 -10.02 2.23
CA ILE A 352 12.50 -10.30 3.25
C ILE A 352 12.97 -11.34 4.28
N ASN A 353 13.94 -12.19 3.91
CA ASN A 353 14.58 -13.14 4.80
C ASN A 353 15.72 -12.43 5.55
N PRO A 354 15.61 -12.14 6.86
CA PRO A 354 16.61 -11.40 7.61
C PRO A 354 17.95 -12.14 7.73
N LYS A 355 17.98 -13.48 7.58
CA LYS A 355 19.23 -14.25 7.57
C LYS A 355 20.16 -13.85 6.42
N THR A 356 19.62 -13.27 5.34
CA THR A 356 20.41 -12.75 4.22
C THR A 356 21.46 -11.74 4.66
N PHE A 357 21.19 -10.95 5.72
CA PHE A 357 22.17 -10.01 6.26
C PHE A 357 23.34 -10.68 7.03
N GLY A 358 23.25 -11.98 7.29
CA GLY A 358 24.33 -12.80 7.86
C GLY A 358 25.23 -13.47 6.82
N THR A 359 24.91 -13.39 5.52
CA THR A 359 25.78 -13.96 4.46
C THR A 359 26.96 -13.03 4.15
N PRO A 360 28.02 -13.51 3.45
CA PRO A 360 29.14 -12.67 3.03
C PRO A 360 28.71 -11.46 2.17
N GLU A 361 27.67 -11.61 1.36
CA GLU A 361 27.05 -10.52 0.58
C GLU A 361 26.23 -9.57 1.48
N GLY A 362 25.46 -10.11 2.42
CA GLY A 362 24.68 -9.32 3.38
C GLY A 362 25.53 -8.46 4.29
N ALA A 363 26.68 -8.98 4.74
CA ALA A 363 27.64 -8.25 5.55
C ALA A 363 28.25 -7.02 4.84
N GLN A 364 28.21 -6.99 3.51
CA GLN A 364 28.65 -5.84 2.69
C GLN A 364 27.57 -4.76 2.52
N ARG A 365 26.34 -5.01 2.98
CA ARG A 365 25.19 -4.09 2.88
C ARG A 365 24.66 -3.65 4.26
N PRO A 366 25.49 -3.02 5.11
CA PRO A 366 25.04 -2.52 6.42
C PRO A 366 23.96 -1.43 6.28
N ASP A 367 23.93 -0.72 5.16
CA ASP A 367 22.91 0.28 4.81
C ASP A 367 21.51 -0.35 4.66
N LEU A 368 21.38 -1.42 3.87
CA LEU A 368 20.11 -2.15 3.74
C LEU A 368 19.73 -2.90 5.03
N LYS A 369 20.71 -3.34 5.82
CA LYS A 369 20.46 -3.94 7.15
C LYS A 369 19.86 -2.91 8.11
N THR A 370 20.45 -1.71 8.18
CA THR A 370 19.90 -0.61 8.98
C THR A 370 18.50 -0.23 8.49
N ALA A 371 18.28 -0.16 7.18
CA ALA A 371 16.96 0.12 6.62
C ALA A 371 15.91 -0.96 6.97
N PHE A 372 16.27 -2.25 6.93
CA PHE A 372 15.40 -3.34 7.39
C PHE A 372 15.04 -3.18 8.89
N GLU A 373 16.05 -2.97 9.75
CA GLU A 373 15.85 -2.77 11.18
C GLU A 373 15.03 -1.50 11.50
N GLU A 374 15.14 -0.44 10.69
CA GLU A 374 14.31 0.76 10.80
C GLU A 374 12.86 0.50 10.36
N LEU A 375 12.65 -0.24 9.26
CA LEU A 375 11.31 -0.65 8.84
C LEU A 375 10.63 -1.52 9.89
N GLU A 376 11.28 -2.54 10.44
CA GLU A 376 10.72 -3.39 11.52
C GLU A 376 10.21 -2.58 12.73
N ARG A 377 10.83 -1.42 13.02
CA ARG A 377 10.43 -0.50 14.09
C ARG A 377 9.39 0.54 13.65
N THR A 378 9.26 0.78 12.34
CA THR A 378 8.30 1.74 11.78
C THR A 378 6.90 1.16 11.87
N SER A 379 5.95 1.95 12.40
CA SER A 379 4.53 1.60 12.32
C SER A 379 3.98 1.98 10.95
N GLY A 380 3.42 1.02 10.21
CA GLY A 380 2.67 1.28 8.97
C GLY A 380 1.16 1.27 9.17
N ILE A 381 0.40 1.73 8.18
CA ILE A 381 -1.05 1.54 8.14
C ILE A 381 -1.41 0.11 7.71
N VAL A 382 -2.56 -0.39 8.16
CA VAL A 382 -3.16 -1.60 7.60
C VAL A 382 -3.85 -1.23 6.29
N PHE A 383 -3.16 -1.45 5.17
CA PHE A 383 -3.66 -1.09 3.84
C PHE A 383 -4.76 -2.06 3.36
N ASN A 384 -5.86 -1.50 2.87
CA ASN A 384 -6.99 -2.24 2.34
C ASN A 384 -6.84 -2.40 0.81
N GLU A 385 -6.32 -3.55 0.40
CA GLU A 385 -6.14 -3.91 -1.02
C GLU A 385 -7.47 -4.04 -1.78
N THR A 386 -8.54 -4.52 -1.13
CA THR A 386 -9.87 -4.62 -1.75
C THR A 386 -10.43 -3.23 -2.07
N LEU A 387 -10.21 -2.25 -1.18
CA LEU A 387 -10.59 -0.85 -1.44
C LEU A 387 -9.78 -0.27 -2.61
N SER A 388 -8.48 -0.57 -2.67
CA SER A 388 -7.61 -0.18 -3.79
C SER A 388 -8.15 -0.67 -5.14
N VAL A 389 -8.44 -1.97 -5.28
CA VAL A 389 -9.05 -2.53 -6.51
C VAL A 389 -10.35 -1.80 -6.89
N ASN A 390 -11.18 -1.47 -5.90
CA ASN A 390 -12.49 -0.85 -6.13
C ASN A 390 -12.44 0.65 -6.52
N TRP A 391 -11.32 1.35 -6.35
CA TRP A 391 -11.22 2.79 -6.61
C TRP A 391 -10.09 3.23 -7.54
N VAL A 392 -9.19 2.32 -7.95
CA VAL A 392 -7.85 2.69 -8.48
C VAL A 392 -7.91 3.55 -9.74
N ASN A 393 -8.80 3.23 -10.69
CA ASN A 393 -8.97 4.02 -11.90
C ASN A 393 -9.55 5.40 -11.58
N SER A 394 -10.54 5.46 -10.67
CA SER A 394 -11.16 6.72 -10.26
C SER A 394 -10.16 7.62 -9.55
N VAL A 395 -9.37 7.12 -8.61
CA VAL A 395 -8.33 7.87 -7.92
C VAL A 395 -7.25 8.34 -8.89
N MET A 396 -6.74 7.45 -9.75
CA MET A 396 -5.71 7.75 -10.74
C MET A 396 -6.16 8.86 -11.71
N TYR A 397 -7.35 8.72 -12.30
CA TYR A 397 -7.85 9.63 -13.33
C TYR A 397 -8.38 10.94 -12.74
N TYR A 398 -9.00 10.92 -11.56
CA TYR A 398 -9.36 12.15 -10.86
C TYR A 398 -8.13 12.96 -10.46
N PHE A 399 -7.07 12.31 -9.95
CA PHE A 399 -5.78 12.97 -9.68
C PHE A 399 -5.21 13.57 -10.97
N LYS A 400 -5.22 12.80 -12.07
CA LYS A 400 -4.75 13.26 -13.39
C LYS A 400 -5.50 14.51 -13.87
N ALA A 401 -6.84 14.51 -13.81
CA ALA A 401 -7.67 15.63 -14.21
C ALA A 401 -7.44 16.87 -13.32
N THR A 402 -7.55 16.70 -12.00
CA THR A 402 -7.64 17.81 -11.06
C THR A 402 -6.27 18.35 -10.63
N LEU A 403 -5.24 17.50 -10.49
CA LEU A 403 -3.94 17.88 -9.92
C LEU A 403 -2.78 17.88 -10.93
N VAL A 404 -2.96 17.30 -12.12
CA VAL A 404 -1.93 17.28 -13.19
C VAL A 404 -2.35 18.13 -14.40
N ASN A 405 -3.55 17.93 -14.96
CA ASN A 405 -3.98 18.70 -16.13
C ASN A 405 -4.30 20.17 -15.76
N ALA A 406 -4.96 20.38 -14.61
CA ALA A 406 -5.21 21.70 -14.03
C ALA A 406 -4.06 22.21 -13.12
N HIS A 407 -2.87 21.59 -13.17
CA HIS A 407 -1.74 21.88 -12.27
C HIS A 407 -1.27 23.34 -12.32
N SER A 408 -1.24 23.96 -13.50
CA SER A 408 -0.84 25.37 -13.67
C SER A 408 -1.69 26.32 -12.84
N ASP A 409 -3.00 26.06 -12.78
CA ASP A 409 -3.96 26.93 -12.10
C ASP A 409 -3.86 26.70 -10.59
N LEU A 410 -3.84 25.43 -10.18
CA LEU A 410 -3.60 25.02 -8.78
C LEU A 410 -2.32 25.64 -8.22
N GLN A 411 -1.20 25.49 -8.90
CA GLN A 411 0.11 25.96 -8.44
C GLN A 411 0.19 27.49 -8.40
N SER A 412 -0.42 28.18 -9.37
CA SER A 412 -0.46 29.65 -9.37
C SER A 412 -1.28 30.18 -8.19
N VAL A 413 -2.45 29.61 -7.93
CA VAL A 413 -3.32 30.02 -6.81
C VAL A 413 -2.66 29.69 -5.47
N TRP A 414 -2.04 28.51 -5.34
CA TRP A 414 -1.31 28.15 -4.13
C TRP A 414 -0.10 29.04 -3.85
N ALA A 415 0.67 29.41 -4.87
CA ALA A 415 1.80 30.33 -4.73
C ALA A 415 1.35 31.68 -4.14
N GLU A 416 0.24 32.24 -4.63
CA GLU A 416 -0.32 33.50 -4.11
C GLU A 416 -0.89 33.36 -2.68
N ILE A 417 -1.57 32.25 -2.35
CA ILE A 417 -2.04 31.99 -0.96
C ILE A 417 -0.86 31.89 0.00
N ALA A 418 0.14 31.08 -0.34
CA ALA A 418 1.31 30.86 0.51
C ALA A 418 2.13 32.14 0.67
N LYS A 419 2.31 32.91 -0.42
CA LYS A 419 2.95 34.23 -0.38
C LYS A 419 2.19 35.20 0.53
N ALA A 420 0.88 35.34 0.34
CA ALA A 420 0.05 36.23 1.15
C ALA A 420 0.11 35.88 2.65
N TYR A 421 0.15 34.60 3.00
CA TYR A 421 0.27 34.15 4.39
C TYR A 421 1.68 34.38 4.95
N LEU A 422 2.74 33.99 4.23
CA LEU A 422 4.13 34.13 4.67
C LEU A 422 4.57 35.60 4.79
N ASP A 423 4.06 36.49 3.93
CA ASP A 423 4.31 37.93 4.00
C ASP A 423 3.41 38.65 5.03
N GLY A 424 2.49 37.93 5.71
CA GLY A 424 1.59 38.47 6.73
C GLY A 424 0.41 39.29 6.20
N GLY A 425 0.09 39.16 4.90
CA GLY A 425 -1.03 39.83 4.23
C GLY A 425 -2.41 39.22 4.49
N ILE A 426 -2.48 37.97 4.96
CA ILE A 426 -3.73 37.33 5.43
C ILE A 426 -3.53 36.68 6.80
N SER A 427 -4.62 36.57 7.58
CA SER A 427 -4.57 35.91 8.90
C SER A 427 -4.48 34.39 8.77
N LYS A 428 -4.15 33.71 9.89
CA LYS A 428 -4.10 32.24 9.91
C LYS A 428 -5.47 31.62 9.62
N GLU A 429 -6.55 32.23 10.12
CA GLU A 429 -7.92 31.75 9.91
C GLU A 429 -8.30 31.83 8.42
N TRP A 430 -7.90 32.90 7.73
CA TRP A 430 -8.06 33.03 6.28
C TRP A 430 -7.21 32.01 5.51
N PHE A 431 -5.95 31.80 5.91
CA PHE A 431 -5.08 30.79 5.31
C PHE A 431 -5.65 29.37 5.49
N ASP A 432 -6.08 29.00 6.69
CA ASP A 432 -6.71 27.71 7.00
C ASP A 432 -7.98 27.50 6.15
N TYR A 433 -8.80 28.54 6.00
CA TYR A 433 -10.02 28.51 5.17
C TYR A 433 -9.71 28.34 3.68
N LEU A 434 -8.72 29.07 3.14
CA LEU A 434 -8.31 28.95 1.74
C LEU A 434 -7.68 27.59 1.44
N VAL A 435 -6.88 27.04 2.36
CA VAL A 435 -6.32 25.68 2.29
C VAL A 435 -7.45 24.63 2.27
N GLU A 436 -8.49 24.84 3.07
CA GLU A 436 -9.64 23.96 3.14
C GLU A 436 -10.48 24.00 1.84
N GLU A 437 -10.82 25.18 1.31
CA GLU A 437 -11.53 25.30 0.02
C GLU A 437 -10.67 24.79 -1.17
N LEU A 438 -9.36 25.03 -1.17
CA LEU A 438 -8.45 24.55 -2.22
C LEU A 438 -8.40 23.02 -2.27
N GLY A 439 -8.35 22.37 -1.10
CA GLY A 439 -8.11 20.94 -0.98
C GLY A 439 -9.32 20.01 -1.11
N LYS A 440 -10.54 20.55 -1.05
CA LYS A 440 -11.77 19.74 -1.15
C LYS A 440 -11.90 18.99 -2.48
N PRO A 441 -12.52 17.80 -2.48
CA PRO A 441 -13.04 17.17 -3.70
C PRO A 441 -13.95 18.14 -4.47
N VAL A 442 -13.94 18.09 -5.80
CA VAL A 442 -14.76 19.00 -6.61
C VAL A 442 -16.23 18.56 -6.64
N LYS A 443 -17.12 19.56 -6.73
CA LYS A 443 -18.50 19.39 -7.15
C LYS A 443 -18.61 19.66 -8.65
N PHE A 444 -19.28 18.79 -9.38
CA PHE A 444 -19.36 18.83 -10.83
C PHE A 444 -20.69 18.26 -11.31
N ASN A 445 -21.09 18.61 -12.54
CA ASN A 445 -22.24 17.98 -13.19
C ASN A 445 -21.78 16.65 -13.80
N ASP A 446 -22.26 15.54 -13.25
CA ASP A 446 -21.89 14.20 -13.68
C ASP A 446 -22.43 13.93 -15.10
N PRO A 447 -21.57 13.76 -16.12
CA PRO A 447 -21.99 13.53 -17.50
C PRO A 447 -22.74 12.20 -17.69
N LEU A 448 -22.67 11.28 -16.72
CA LEU A 448 -23.36 9.99 -16.77
C LEU A 448 -24.80 10.04 -16.25
N THR A 449 -25.12 11.00 -15.37
CA THR A 449 -26.44 11.08 -14.71
C THR A 449 -27.14 12.43 -14.88
N GLY A 450 -26.42 13.48 -15.29
CA GLY A 450 -26.91 14.85 -15.41
C GLY A 450 -27.08 15.59 -14.07
N ASN A 451 -26.78 14.94 -12.94
CA ASN A 451 -26.90 15.54 -11.62
C ASN A 451 -25.61 16.22 -11.19
N THR A 452 -25.70 17.28 -10.40
CA THR A 452 -24.55 17.82 -9.67
C THR A 452 -24.20 16.87 -8.52
N VAL A 453 -22.97 16.36 -8.51
CA VAL A 453 -22.44 15.44 -7.50
C VAL A 453 -21.09 15.95 -6.96
N GLU A 454 -20.60 15.33 -5.91
CA GLU A 454 -19.28 15.56 -5.32
C GLU A 454 -18.43 14.29 -5.52
N PHE A 455 -17.10 14.43 -5.68
CA PHE A 455 -16.21 13.28 -5.81
C PHE A 455 -15.95 12.60 -4.45
N THR A 456 -16.97 11.95 -3.91
CA THR A 456 -16.88 11.16 -2.67
C THR A 456 -16.26 9.78 -2.91
N LEU A 457 -15.93 9.08 -1.82
CA LEU A 457 -15.46 7.69 -1.84
C LEU A 457 -16.45 6.76 -2.56
N GLU A 458 -17.74 6.90 -2.24
CA GLU A 458 -18.83 6.11 -2.82
C GLU A 458 -18.97 6.40 -4.31
N TYR A 459 -18.86 7.67 -4.71
CA TYR A 459 -18.87 8.05 -6.12
C TYR A 459 -17.68 7.41 -6.86
N ALA A 460 -16.46 7.55 -6.33
CA ALA A 460 -15.26 6.97 -6.91
C ALA A 460 -15.37 5.45 -7.12
N ILE A 461 -15.88 4.71 -6.13
CA ILE A 461 -16.14 3.27 -6.27
C ILE A 461 -17.20 3.00 -7.34
N SER A 462 -18.28 3.78 -7.39
CA SER A 462 -19.40 3.57 -8.32
C SER A 462 -19.07 3.78 -9.82
N VAL A 463 -17.98 4.50 -10.12
CA VAL A 463 -17.53 4.77 -11.50
C VAL A 463 -16.25 4.03 -11.90
N ASN A 464 -15.52 3.44 -10.96
CA ASN A 464 -14.20 2.82 -11.19
C ASN A 464 -14.18 1.82 -12.36
N ASN A 465 -15.16 0.93 -12.42
CA ASN A 465 -15.25 -0.12 -13.44
C ASN A 465 -15.82 0.39 -14.78
N LYS A 466 -16.35 1.63 -14.81
CA LYS A 466 -16.87 2.28 -16.03
C LYS A 466 -15.78 3.06 -16.77
N LEU A 467 -14.69 3.44 -16.09
CA LEU A 467 -13.55 4.18 -16.65
C LEU A 467 -12.69 3.37 -17.62
N THR A 468 -13.01 2.10 -17.85
CA THR A 468 -12.46 1.29 -18.96
C THR A 468 -13.12 1.60 -20.30
N ASP A 469 -14.33 2.18 -20.30
CA ASP A 469 -14.96 2.72 -21.50
C ASP A 469 -14.36 4.09 -21.84
N VAL A 470 -13.81 4.23 -23.04
CA VAL A 470 -13.12 5.45 -23.49
C VAL A 470 -14.04 6.68 -23.55
N THR A 471 -15.34 6.49 -23.78
CA THR A 471 -16.33 7.59 -23.81
C THR A 471 -16.62 8.09 -22.41
N VAL A 472 -16.85 7.16 -21.48
CA VAL A 472 -17.03 7.46 -20.04
C VAL A 472 -15.79 8.13 -19.46
N TYR A 473 -14.61 7.57 -19.74
CA TYR A 473 -13.33 8.12 -19.35
C TYR A 473 -13.17 9.57 -19.82
N ASN A 474 -13.32 9.84 -21.13
CA ASN A 474 -13.15 11.18 -21.68
C ASN A 474 -14.16 12.19 -21.10
N ALA A 475 -15.41 11.77 -20.89
CA ALA A 475 -16.46 12.63 -20.32
C ALA A 475 -16.17 12.99 -18.86
N LEU A 476 -15.81 12.02 -18.02
CA LEU A 476 -15.50 12.24 -16.61
C LEU A 476 -14.20 13.02 -16.42
N MET A 477 -13.15 12.69 -17.18
CA MET A 477 -11.89 13.44 -17.19
C MET A 477 -12.13 14.94 -17.44
N LYS A 478 -12.94 15.27 -18.47
CA LYS A 478 -13.28 16.66 -18.76
C LYS A 478 -14.08 17.31 -17.63
N ALA A 479 -15.11 16.64 -17.12
CA ALA A 479 -15.96 17.19 -16.07
C ALA A 479 -15.19 17.48 -14.77
N TRP A 480 -14.26 16.60 -14.38
CA TRP A 480 -13.40 16.80 -13.21
C TRP A 480 -12.36 17.89 -13.44
N GLU A 481 -11.76 17.97 -14.62
CA GLU A 481 -10.77 19.00 -14.95
C GLU A 481 -11.40 20.40 -14.99
N ASP A 482 -12.54 20.56 -15.70
CA ASP A 482 -13.27 21.83 -15.77
C ASP A 482 -13.65 22.31 -14.35
N ALA A 483 -14.24 21.43 -13.52
CA ALA A 483 -14.65 21.75 -12.16
C ALA A 483 -13.45 22.04 -11.21
N ALA A 484 -12.27 21.44 -11.46
CA ALA A 484 -11.07 21.79 -10.72
C ALA A 484 -10.57 23.20 -11.06
N ARG A 485 -10.56 23.58 -12.34
CA ARG A 485 -10.20 24.94 -12.77
C ARG A 485 -11.18 25.98 -12.21
N GLU A 486 -12.48 25.69 -12.22
CA GLU A 486 -13.52 26.52 -11.58
C GLU A 486 -13.26 26.68 -10.08
N LYS A 487 -12.99 25.59 -9.35
CA LYS A 487 -12.61 25.63 -7.92
C LYS A 487 -11.38 26.51 -7.68
N TYR A 488 -10.32 26.37 -8.49
CA TYR A 488 -9.10 27.16 -8.31
C TYR A 488 -9.33 28.65 -8.58
N SER A 489 -10.12 29.00 -9.61
CA SER A 489 -10.55 30.39 -9.84
C SER A 489 -11.34 30.96 -8.65
N TYR A 490 -12.29 30.20 -8.11
CA TYR A 490 -13.08 30.61 -6.95
C TYR A 490 -12.22 30.82 -5.68
N VAL A 491 -11.25 29.93 -5.42
CA VAL A 491 -10.34 30.08 -4.29
C VAL A 491 -9.42 31.30 -4.46
N TYR A 492 -9.04 31.65 -5.70
CA TYR A 492 -8.34 32.89 -5.97
C TYR A 492 -9.20 34.13 -5.66
N GLU A 493 -10.49 34.12 -6.02
CA GLU A 493 -11.43 35.20 -5.66
C GLU A 493 -11.57 35.35 -4.14
N LEU A 494 -11.64 34.24 -3.39
CA LEU A 494 -11.62 34.24 -1.92
C LEU A 494 -10.32 34.83 -1.36
N LEU A 495 -9.16 34.54 -1.96
CA LEU A 495 -7.90 35.19 -1.59
C LEU A 495 -7.96 36.71 -1.83
N GLN A 496 -8.55 37.17 -2.93
CA GLN A 496 -8.74 38.60 -3.18
C GLN A 496 -9.67 39.26 -2.15
N MET A 497 -10.68 38.55 -1.63
CA MET A 497 -11.50 39.03 -0.49
C MET A 497 -10.66 39.16 0.78
N ALA A 498 -9.88 38.12 1.10
CA ALA A 498 -8.99 38.11 2.28
C ALA A 498 -8.00 39.29 2.27
N LEU A 499 -7.36 39.55 1.11
CA LEU A 499 -6.43 40.67 0.91
C LEU A 499 -7.08 42.06 1.01
N ARG A 500 -8.40 42.17 0.83
CA ARG A 500 -9.17 43.40 1.07
C ARG A 500 -9.61 43.56 2.53
N GLY A 501 -9.29 42.60 3.40
CA GLY A 501 -9.72 42.61 4.80
C GLY A 501 -11.20 42.26 5.00
N GLU A 502 -11.82 41.58 4.04
CA GLU A 502 -13.20 41.11 4.18
C GLU A 502 -13.28 39.95 5.21
N PRO A 503 -14.45 39.74 5.85
CA PRO A 503 -14.65 38.61 6.76
C PRO A 503 -14.70 37.27 5.98
N ILE A 504 -14.25 36.20 6.63
CA ILE A 504 -14.38 34.83 6.10
C ILE A 504 -15.88 34.52 5.86
N PRO A 505 -16.27 33.98 4.69
CA PRO A 505 -17.65 33.56 4.43
C PRO A 505 -18.14 32.54 5.46
N THR A 506 -19.12 32.92 6.27
CA THR A 506 -19.73 32.01 7.24
C THR A 506 -20.63 30.99 6.55
N LEU A 507 -20.37 29.69 6.77
CA LEU A 507 -21.27 28.59 6.42
C LEU A 507 -22.55 28.60 7.27
N THR A 508 -23.46 29.52 7.00
CA THR A 508 -24.83 29.52 7.53
C THR A 508 -25.79 29.98 6.44
N PRO A 509 -26.86 29.23 6.13
CA PRO A 509 -27.86 29.72 5.18
C PRO A 509 -28.55 30.96 5.75
N THR A 510 -28.64 32.02 4.95
CA THR A 510 -29.44 33.19 5.26
C THR A 510 -30.93 32.81 5.26
N LEU A 511 -31.41 32.30 6.40
CA LEU A 511 -32.83 32.22 6.69
C LEU A 511 -33.34 33.64 6.92
N THR A 512 -33.70 34.30 5.81
CA THR A 512 -34.57 35.48 5.85
C THR A 512 -35.81 35.13 6.66
N PRO A 513 -36.16 35.90 7.71
CA PRO A 513 -37.34 35.59 8.51
C PRO A 513 -38.60 35.84 7.68
N THR A 514 -39.18 34.75 7.14
CA THR A 514 -40.51 34.78 6.53
C THR A 514 -41.52 35.22 7.61
N PRO A 515 -42.37 36.23 7.35
CA PRO A 515 -43.32 36.71 8.34
C PRO A 515 -44.33 35.61 8.69
N THR A 516 -44.59 35.45 9.99
CA THR A 516 -45.53 34.48 10.56
C THR A 516 -46.95 34.67 10.00
N PRO A 517 -47.57 33.66 9.37
CA PRO A 517 -49.00 33.65 9.16
C PRO A 517 -49.74 33.25 10.45
N THR A 518 -50.82 33.96 10.75
CA THR A 518 -51.77 33.66 11.83
C THR A 518 -52.30 32.22 11.71
N PRO A 519 -52.50 31.48 12.83
CA PRO A 519 -52.96 30.11 12.77
C PRO A 519 -54.44 30.01 12.37
N THR A 520 -54.73 29.20 11.36
CA THR A 520 -56.07 28.66 11.08
C THR A 520 -56.09 27.21 11.54
N GLU A 521 -57.10 26.82 12.31
CA GLU A 521 -57.33 25.42 12.68
C GLU A 521 -57.69 24.59 11.44
N GLU A 522 -56.94 23.53 11.15
CA GLU A 522 -57.42 22.46 10.29
C GLU A 522 -56.85 21.10 10.73
N THR A 523 -57.72 20.10 10.80
CA THR A 523 -57.46 18.81 11.44
C THR A 523 -56.77 17.82 10.49
N THR A 524 -55.59 17.32 10.86
CA THR A 524 -54.92 16.22 10.12
C THR A 524 -55.20 14.84 10.71
N PRO A 525 -55.53 13.82 9.89
CA PRO A 525 -55.69 12.43 10.34
C PRO A 525 -54.33 11.72 10.51
N ILE A 526 -54.30 10.69 11.35
CA ILE A 526 -53.11 9.89 11.68
C ILE A 526 -52.75 8.96 10.51
N SER A 527 -51.50 9.03 10.03
CA SER A 527 -50.98 8.16 8.96
C SER A 527 -50.24 6.93 9.52
N PRO A 528 -50.45 5.71 8.97
CA PRO A 528 -49.92 4.47 9.53
C PRO A 528 -48.51 4.12 9.01
N THR A 529 -47.48 4.86 9.44
CA THR A 529 -46.06 4.57 9.07
C THR A 529 -45.14 4.28 10.26
N LEU A 530 -45.58 4.50 11.51
CA LEU A 530 -44.73 4.28 12.69
C LEU A 530 -44.63 2.81 13.13
N ALA A 531 -45.56 1.93 12.71
CA ALA A 531 -45.58 0.52 13.10
C ALA A 531 -44.50 -0.33 12.41
N MET A 532 -44.02 0.07 11.23
CA MET A 532 -43.11 -0.74 10.42
C MET A 532 -41.64 -0.63 10.87
N PHE A 533 -41.23 0.51 11.43
CA PHE A 533 -39.87 0.73 11.93
C PHE A 533 -39.55 -0.04 13.23
N VAL A 534 -40.54 -0.22 14.12
CA VAL A 534 -40.33 -0.95 15.38
C VAL A 534 -40.13 -2.45 15.13
N GLY A 535 -40.83 -3.03 14.14
CA GLY A 535 -40.71 -4.45 13.81
C GLY A 535 -39.32 -4.87 13.31
N ILE A 536 -38.68 -4.02 12.49
CA ILE A 536 -37.36 -4.31 11.91
C ILE A 536 -36.26 -4.31 12.99
N ILE A 537 -36.31 -3.35 13.93
CA ILE A 537 -35.34 -3.25 15.02
C ILE A 537 -35.39 -4.48 15.95
N VAL A 538 -36.59 -4.99 16.24
CA VAL A 538 -36.77 -6.20 17.08
C VAL A 538 -36.19 -7.45 16.41
N ILE A 539 -36.38 -7.62 15.09
CA ILE A 539 -35.83 -8.75 14.34
C ILE A 539 -34.29 -8.75 14.35
N VAL A 540 -33.67 -7.59 14.13
CA VAL A 540 -32.20 -7.44 14.14
C VAL A 540 -31.59 -7.78 15.52
N ILE A 541 -32.25 -7.37 16.61
CA ILE A 541 -31.81 -7.69 17.97
C ILE A 541 -31.93 -9.20 18.26
N ILE A 542 -33.02 -9.85 17.84
CA ILE A 542 -33.20 -11.30 18.02
C ILE A 542 -32.13 -12.09 17.26
N VAL A 543 -31.82 -11.71 16.00
CA VAL A 543 -30.77 -12.36 15.21
C VAL A 543 -29.41 -12.23 15.89
N MET A 544 -29.02 -11.04 16.38
CA MET A 544 -27.75 -10.87 17.10
C MET A 544 -27.66 -11.71 18.37
N ILE A 545 -28.75 -11.83 19.15
CA ILE A 545 -28.78 -12.66 20.37
C ILE A 545 -28.62 -14.15 20.05
N VAL A 546 -29.27 -14.64 18.99
CA VAL A 546 -29.14 -16.03 18.53
C VAL A 546 -27.71 -16.31 18.03
N THR A 547 -27.12 -15.41 17.24
CA THR A 547 -25.73 -15.56 16.75
C THR A 547 -24.71 -15.54 17.90
N ALA A 548 -24.92 -14.72 18.94
CA ALA A 548 -24.09 -14.71 20.14
C ALA A 548 -24.21 -16.00 20.97
N LEU A 549 -25.40 -16.60 21.05
CA LEU A 549 -25.63 -17.87 21.76
C LEU A 549 -25.05 -19.08 21.01
N MET A 550 -25.03 -19.07 19.68
CA MET A 550 -24.43 -20.14 18.88
C MET A 550 -22.89 -20.12 18.86
N ARG A 551 -22.25 -19.00 19.25
CA ARG A 551 -20.79 -18.89 19.42
C ARG A 551 -20.26 -19.33 20.81
N ARG A 552 -21.11 -19.90 21.67
CA ARG A 552 -20.75 -20.42 23.00
C ARG A 552 -21.18 -21.87 23.25
N ARG A 553 -21.05 -22.71 22.22
CA ARG A 553 -21.11 -24.18 22.32
C ARG A 553 -19.96 -24.80 21.55
#